data_AF-A0A840CBM8-F1
#
_entry.id   AF-A0A840CBM8-F1
#
_cell.length_a   1.000
_cell.length_b   1.000
_cell.length_c   1.000
_cell.angle_alpha   90.00
_cell.angle_beta   90.00
_cell.angle_gamma   90.00
#
_symmetry.space_group_name_H-M   'P 1'
#
loop_
_entity.id
_entity.type
_entity.pdbx_description
1 polymer ?
#
loop_
_entity_poly.entity_id
_entity_poly.type
_entity_poly.pdbx_seq_one_letter_code
_entity_poly.pdbx_strand_id
1 'polypeptide(L)'
;MFKKFRKTSPQTPEGYAEGQRLFDLGVAAAAQEHFHDAFLLYSASIEACPNPAPYLNRARVLVKKIRHKEALDDLWQALRLDQEQNQEMISEIEADIKEVSPYVENYRNGTREKLVEDFRAHNESFSDLRYVAQRIWGVTFRGAGSEYEPYRHPLSEYHFFNELDNVARFEDPDVYPEAKEFLALYPARFIAQKVNGPVDFAAYSHSEALLNMFLCSYDEPDMRQLRRLMLYDIHEYLLRRDYGDQLWSMTNPQPEVVQSAADFLSQES
;
A
#
# COMPACT_ATOMS: atom_id res chain seq x y z
N MET A 1 14.01 6.37 8.94
CA MET A 1 14.98 5.39 8.42
C MET A 1 16.18 5.29 9.34
N PHE A 2 16.63 4.07 9.64
CA PHE A 2 17.89 3.83 10.34
C PHE A 2 19.07 4.07 9.37
N LYS A 3 20.22 4.53 9.87
CA LYS A 3 21.31 5.07 9.03
C LYS A 3 22.66 4.37 9.15
N LYS A 4 22.78 3.30 9.95
CA LYS A 4 24.08 2.66 10.18
C LYS A 4 24.14 1.29 9.51
N PHE A 5 25.16 1.07 8.67
CA PHE A 5 25.51 -0.23 8.10
C PHE A 5 26.85 -0.68 8.67
N ARG A 6 26.93 -1.84 9.33
CA ARG A 6 28.12 -2.21 10.12
C ARG A 6 28.66 -3.60 9.82
N LYS A 7 29.96 -3.77 10.06
CA LYS A 7 30.65 -5.06 9.92
C LYS A 7 30.21 -6.03 11.01
N THR A 8 30.10 -7.31 10.65
CA THR A 8 29.70 -8.41 11.53
C THR A 8 30.89 -9.15 12.15
N SER A 9 32.11 -8.91 11.64
CA SER A 9 33.34 -9.63 11.99
C SER A 9 34.56 -8.70 11.83
N PRO A 10 35.68 -8.95 12.51
CA PRO A 10 36.94 -8.25 12.26
C PRO A 10 37.45 -8.41 10.81
N GLN A 11 37.06 -9.48 10.11
CA GLN A 11 37.26 -9.61 8.67
C GLN A 11 36.09 -8.95 7.93
N THR A 12 36.41 -8.16 6.90
CA THR A 12 35.38 -7.50 6.08
C THR A 12 34.74 -8.57 5.18
N PRO A 13 33.42 -8.85 5.31
CA PRO A 13 32.77 -9.84 4.47
C PRO A 13 32.88 -9.48 2.98
N GLU A 14 32.88 -10.49 2.12
CA GLU A 14 32.72 -10.27 0.68
C GLU A 14 31.42 -9.48 0.42
N GLY A 15 31.45 -8.57 -0.55
CA GLY A 15 30.30 -7.71 -0.86
C GLY A 15 29.99 -6.61 0.15
N TYR A 16 30.68 -6.52 1.30
CA TYR A 16 30.39 -5.51 2.33
C TYR A 16 30.39 -4.06 1.82
N ALA A 17 31.41 -3.69 1.04
CA ALA A 17 31.51 -2.33 0.50
C ALA A 17 30.36 -2.00 -0.47
N GLU A 18 29.95 -2.98 -1.28
CA GLU A 18 28.82 -2.83 -2.20
C GLU A 18 27.49 -2.80 -1.45
N GLY A 19 27.28 -3.70 -0.49
CA GLY A 19 26.10 -3.71 0.37
C GLY A 19 25.93 -2.40 1.13
N GLN A 20 27.03 -1.83 1.65
CA GLN A 20 27.02 -0.52 2.30
C GLN A 20 26.67 0.60 1.33
N ARG A 21 27.29 0.63 0.14
CA ARG A 21 27.00 1.62 -0.90
C ARG A 21 25.51 1.60 -1.30
N LEU A 22 24.97 0.42 -1.55
CA LEU A 22 23.56 0.23 -1.92
C LEU A 22 22.63 0.64 -0.78
N PHE A 23 22.97 0.32 0.47
CA PHE A 23 22.19 0.78 1.63
C PHE A 23 22.17 2.31 1.75
N ASP A 24 23.33 2.96 1.63
CA ASP A 24 23.43 4.41 1.72
C ASP A 24 22.64 5.11 0.61
N LEU A 25 22.68 4.56 -0.62
CA LEU A 25 21.82 4.99 -1.72
C LEU A 25 20.33 4.79 -1.39
N GLY A 26 19.95 3.65 -0.81
CA GLY A 26 18.56 3.38 -0.40
C GLY A 26 18.07 4.35 0.67
N VAL A 27 18.92 4.70 1.63
CA VAL A 27 18.61 5.72 2.65
C VAL A 27 18.44 7.10 2.00
N ALA A 28 19.28 7.46 1.04
CA ALA A 28 19.18 8.72 0.30
C ALA A 28 17.89 8.78 -0.55
N ALA A 29 17.53 7.70 -1.24
CA ALA A 29 16.29 7.59 -2.01
C ALA A 29 15.06 7.72 -1.10
N ALA A 30 15.04 7.02 0.03
CA ALA A 30 13.95 7.14 1.01
C ALA A 30 13.84 8.55 1.62
N ALA A 31 14.96 9.27 1.78
CA ALA A 31 14.95 10.66 2.26
C ALA A 31 14.37 11.64 1.22
N GLN A 32 14.33 11.26 -0.05
CA GLN A 32 13.69 11.99 -1.15
C GLN A 32 12.28 11.47 -1.46
N GLU A 33 11.73 10.60 -0.60
CA GLU A 33 10.45 9.93 -0.80
C GLU A 33 10.36 9.00 -2.02
N HIS A 34 11.50 8.62 -2.61
CA HIS A 34 11.56 7.61 -3.67
C HIS A 34 11.57 6.19 -3.05
N PHE A 35 10.45 5.78 -2.45
CA PHE A 35 10.41 4.56 -1.65
C PHE A 35 10.47 3.27 -2.48
N HIS A 36 9.98 3.28 -3.72
CA HIS A 36 10.15 2.14 -4.63
C HIS A 36 11.65 1.89 -4.91
N ASP A 37 12.39 2.93 -5.27
CA ASP A 37 13.84 2.84 -5.49
C ASP A 37 14.57 2.41 -4.21
N ALA A 38 14.18 2.97 -3.07
CA ALA A 38 14.75 2.58 -1.78
C ALA A 38 14.53 1.08 -1.48
N PHE A 39 13.34 0.55 -1.78
CA PHE A 39 13.03 -0.87 -1.64
C PHE A 39 13.95 -1.76 -2.50
N LEU A 40 14.16 -1.38 -3.77
CA LEU A 40 15.07 -2.10 -4.67
C LEU A 40 16.53 -2.04 -4.17
N LEU A 41 16.97 -0.88 -3.71
CA LEU A 41 18.33 -0.66 -3.19
C LEU A 41 18.58 -1.42 -1.88
N TYR A 42 17.60 -1.48 -0.97
CA TYR A 42 17.72 -2.31 0.23
C TYR A 42 17.75 -3.79 -0.10
N SER A 43 16.98 -4.24 -1.09
CA SER A 43 17.00 -5.63 -1.55
C SER A 43 18.35 -6.00 -2.14
N ALA A 44 18.89 -5.17 -3.03
CA ALA A 44 20.24 -5.37 -3.58
C ALA A 44 21.33 -5.30 -2.50
N SER A 45 21.17 -4.43 -1.49
CA SER A 45 22.08 -4.36 -0.33
C SER A 45 22.10 -5.67 0.47
N ILE A 46 20.92 -6.26 0.72
CA ILE A 46 20.78 -7.55 1.40
C ILE A 46 21.44 -8.68 0.60
N GLU A 47 21.24 -8.70 -0.72
CA GLU A 47 21.86 -9.69 -1.62
C GLU A 47 23.38 -9.57 -1.64
N ALA A 48 23.90 -8.34 -1.67
CA ALA A 48 25.34 -8.09 -1.67
C ALA A 48 26.00 -8.46 -0.33
N CYS A 49 25.36 -8.11 0.80
CA CYS A 49 25.85 -8.45 2.14
C CYS A 49 24.72 -8.33 3.17
N PRO A 50 24.14 -9.44 3.66
CA PRO A 50 23.08 -9.42 4.67
C PRO A 50 23.47 -8.62 5.92
N ASN A 51 22.61 -7.68 6.32
CA ASN A 51 22.85 -6.79 7.46
C ASN A 51 21.52 -6.35 8.11
N PRO A 52 21.44 -6.14 9.43
CA PRO A 52 20.19 -5.76 10.10
C PRO A 52 19.54 -4.50 9.53
N ALA A 53 20.35 -3.50 9.17
CA ALA A 53 19.86 -2.20 8.75
C ALA A 53 19.04 -2.17 7.45
N PRO A 54 19.48 -2.77 6.33
CA PRO A 54 18.65 -2.85 5.14
C PRO A 54 17.40 -3.71 5.35
N TYR A 55 17.44 -4.79 6.16
CA TYR A 55 16.23 -5.54 6.51
C TYR A 55 15.21 -4.67 7.27
N LEU A 56 15.64 -3.97 8.34
CA LEU A 56 14.75 -3.07 9.09
C LEU A 56 14.16 -1.96 8.21
N ASN A 57 14.99 -1.32 7.36
CA ASN A 57 14.50 -0.25 6.50
C ASN A 57 13.59 -0.79 5.39
N ARG A 58 13.88 -1.95 4.81
CA ARG A 58 13.02 -2.59 3.81
C ARG A 58 11.68 -3.02 4.41
N ALA A 59 11.67 -3.57 5.63
CA ALA A 59 10.44 -3.89 6.36
C ALA A 59 9.52 -2.68 6.49
N ARG A 60 10.07 -1.51 6.86
CA ARG A 60 9.30 -0.26 6.97
C ARG A 60 8.70 0.19 5.64
N VAL A 61 9.40 -0.02 4.52
CA VAL A 61 8.83 0.23 3.19
C VAL A 61 7.75 -0.81 2.86
N LEU A 62 7.98 -2.09 3.16
CA LEU A 62 7.01 -3.16 2.95
C LEU A 62 5.70 -2.92 3.73
N VAL A 63 5.76 -2.35 4.94
CA VAL A 63 4.57 -1.90 5.69
C VAL A 63 3.76 -0.87 4.89
N LYS A 64 4.42 0.11 4.26
CA LYS A 64 3.75 1.12 3.41
C LYS A 64 3.18 0.55 2.11
N LYS A 65 3.73 -0.58 1.66
CA LYS A 65 3.25 -1.36 0.50
C LYS A 65 2.16 -2.39 0.86
N ILE A 66 1.69 -2.41 2.12
CA ILE A 66 0.71 -3.38 2.63
C ILE A 66 1.22 -4.83 2.46
N ARG A 67 2.54 -5.03 2.60
CA ARG A 67 3.22 -6.33 2.56
C ARG A 67 3.67 -6.71 3.97
N HIS A 68 2.75 -6.68 4.93
CA HIS A 68 3.05 -6.83 6.37
C HIS A 68 3.67 -8.18 6.73
N LYS A 69 3.32 -9.28 6.03
CA LYS A 69 3.93 -10.59 6.27
C LYS A 69 5.43 -10.59 5.95
N GLU A 70 5.80 -10.03 4.81
CA GLU A 70 7.19 -9.93 4.38
C GLU A 70 7.96 -8.91 5.23
N ALA A 71 7.31 -7.82 5.62
CA ALA A 71 7.87 -6.89 6.60
C ALA A 71 8.20 -7.60 7.91
N LEU A 72 7.30 -8.45 8.42
CA LEU A 72 7.54 -9.21 9.65
C LEU A 72 8.71 -10.20 9.51
N ASP A 73 8.83 -10.87 8.36
CA ASP A 73 9.94 -11.77 8.08
C ASP A 73 11.28 -11.01 8.05
N ASP A 74 11.31 -9.84 7.39
CA ASP A 74 12.47 -8.96 7.39
C ASP A 74 12.84 -8.49 8.81
N LEU A 75 11.85 -8.15 9.65
CA LEU A 75 12.09 -7.74 11.03
C LEU A 75 12.69 -8.86 11.87
N TRP A 76 12.20 -10.10 11.74
CA TRP A 76 12.78 -11.25 12.44
C TRP A 76 14.20 -11.53 11.97
N GLN A 77 14.46 -11.40 10.67
CA GLN A 77 15.80 -11.57 10.11
C GLN A 77 16.74 -10.44 10.55
N ALA A 78 16.26 -9.20 10.65
CA ALA A 78 17.01 -8.09 11.23
C ALA A 78 17.36 -8.34 12.70
N LEU A 79 16.40 -8.81 13.51
CA LEU A 79 16.60 -9.11 14.93
C LEU A 79 17.68 -10.17 15.12
N ARG A 80 17.60 -11.28 14.36
CA ARG A 80 18.58 -12.36 14.41
C ARG A 80 19.99 -11.86 14.10
N LEU A 81 20.13 -11.07 13.04
CA LEU A 81 21.44 -10.53 12.65
C LEU A 81 21.97 -9.50 13.65
N ASP A 82 21.12 -8.68 14.28
CA ASP A 82 21.56 -7.68 15.26
C ASP A 82 21.99 -8.34 16.57
N GLN A 83 21.32 -9.44 16.96
CA GLN A 83 21.72 -10.30 18.07
C GLN A 83 23.11 -10.93 17.87
N GLU A 84 23.45 -11.31 16.64
CA GLU A 84 24.76 -11.85 16.25
C GLU A 84 25.85 -10.76 16.16
N GLN A 85 25.49 -9.47 16.17
CA GLN A 85 26.40 -8.34 16.01
C GLN A 85 26.58 -7.56 17.32
N ASN A 86 25.86 -6.44 17.48
CA ASN A 86 26.10 -5.46 18.55
C ASN A 86 24.85 -5.12 19.36
N GLN A 87 23.68 -5.67 18.99
CA GLN A 87 22.42 -5.47 19.72
C GLN A 87 21.99 -4.00 19.85
N GLU A 88 22.31 -3.16 18.85
CA GLU A 88 22.01 -1.72 18.88
C GLU A 88 20.58 -1.40 18.42
N MET A 89 19.90 -2.33 17.75
CA MET A 89 18.64 -2.11 17.05
C MET A 89 17.47 -2.91 17.64
N ILE A 90 17.72 -3.74 18.65
CA ILE A 90 16.73 -4.64 19.25
C ILE A 90 15.45 -3.88 19.63
N SER A 91 15.57 -2.74 20.33
CA SER A 91 14.40 -2.00 20.80
C SER A 91 13.55 -1.47 19.64
N GLU A 92 14.17 -0.95 18.58
CA GLU A 92 13.47 -0.48 17.39
C GLU A 92 12.82 -1.63 16.62
N ILE A 93 13.55 -2.75 16.46
CA ILE A 93 13.03 -3.92 15.75
C ILE A 93 11.86 -4.53 16.51
N GLU A 94 11.94 -4.67 17.83
CA GLU A 94 10.85 -5.19 18.66
C GLU A 94 9.61 -4.30 18.62
N ALA A 95 9.79 -2.97 18.59
CA ALA A 95 8.70 -2.02 18.44
C ALA A 95 7.99 -2.20 17.08
N ASP A 96 8.75 -2.29 16.00
CA ASP A 96 8.21 -2.52 14.65
C ASP A 96 7.53 -3.90 14.57
N ILE A 97 8.09 -4.96 15.17
CA ILE A 97 7.45 -6.30 15.23
C ILE A 97 6.09 -6.22 15.92
N LYS A 98 6.02 -5.51 17.06
CA LYS A 98 4.78 -5.33 17.80
C LYS A 98 3.74 -4.57 16.98
N GLU A 99 4.15 -3.56 16.22
CA GLU A 99 3.27 -2.79 15.35
C GLU A 99 2.73 -3.62 14.18
N VAL A 100 3.58 -4.44 13.55
CA VAL A 100 3.22 -5.20 12.34
C VAL A 100 2.45 -6.49 12.65
N SER A 101 2.68 -7.11 13.82
CA SER A 101 2.10 -8.41 14.18
C SER A 101 0.57 -8.52 14.03
N PRO A 102 -0.25 -7.53 14.44
CA PRO A 102 -1.71 -7.63 14.31
C PRO A 102 -2.21 -7.82 12.87
N TYR A 103 -1.48 -7.30 11.87
CA TYR A 103 -1.88 -7.37 10.46
C TYR A 103 -1.70 -8.77 9.85
N VAL A 104 -0.89 -9.63 10.48
CA VAL A 104 -0.57 -10.97 9.97
C VAL A 104 -1.33 -12.09 10.70
N GLU A 105 -2.25 -11.77 11.60
CA GLU A 105 -2.96 -12.76 12.41
C GLU A 105 -3.76 -13.77 11.57
N ASN A 106 -4.20 -13.37 10.38
CA ASN A 106 -4.88 -14.27 9.43
C ASN A 106 -4.00 -15.46 8.98
N TYR A 107 -2.67 -15.34 9.02
CA TYR A 107 -1.74 -16.44 8.74
C TYR A 107 -1.68 -17.49 9.87
N ARG A 108 -2.18 -17.16 11.06
CA ARG A 108 -2.06 -18.02 12.26
C ARG A 108 -3.36 -18.73 12.62
N ASN A 109 -4.49 -18.22 12.14
CA ASN A 109 -5.82 -18.64 12.60
C ASN A 109 -6.65 -19.37 11.54
N GLY A 110 -6.09 -19.65 10.35
CA GLY A 110 -6.79 -20.34 9.25
C GLY A 110 -7.70 -19.45 8.40
N THR A 111 -7.77 -18.14 8.69
CA THR A 111 -8.62 -17.19 7.95
C THR A 111 -8.03 -16.90 6.58
N ARG A 112 -6.70 -16.79 6.47
CA ARG A 112 -6.02 -16.56 5.20
C ARG A 112 -6.40 -17.62 4.17
N GLU A 113 -6.35 -18.90 4.54
CA GLU A 113 -6.61 -20.01 3.63
C GLU A 113 -8.02 -19.94 3.05
N LYS A 114 -9.00 -19.58 3.88
CA LYS A 114 -10.39 -19.38 3.45
C LYS A 114 -10.55 -18.19 2.51
N LEU A 115 -9.86 -17.08 2.80
CA LEU A 115 -9.87 -15.89 1.95
C LEU A 115 -9.24 -16.17 0.58
N VAL A 116 -8.11 -16.89 0.57
CA VAL A 116 -7.43 -17.29 -0.66
C VAL A 116 -8.30 -18.29 -1.45
N GLU A 117 -8.92 -19.26 -0.79
CA GLU A 117 -9.84 -20.21 -1.44
C GLU A 117 -11.04 -19.49 -2.07
N ASP A 118 -11.68 -18.56 -1.34
CA ASP A 118 -12.78 -17.73 -1.85
C ASP A 118 -12.34 -16.89 -3.05
N PHE A 119 -11.18 -16.24 -2.97
CA PHE A 119 -10.62 -15.49 -4.09
C PHE A 119 -10.39 -16.38 -5.32
N ARG A 120 -9.78 -17.56 -5.15
CA ARG A 120 -9.51 -18.48 -6.27
C ARG A 120 -10.80 -18.99 -6.91
N ALA A 121 -11.85 -19.24 -6.13
CA ALA A 121 -13.16 -19.62 -6.63
C ALA A 121 -13.85 -18.53 -7.47
N HIS A 122 -13.47 -17.26 -7.28
CA HIS A 122 -14.03 -16.10 -7.99
C HIS A 122 -13.06 -15.45 -8.97
N ASN A 123 -11.90 -16.06 -9.24
CA ASN A 123 -10.88 -15.52 -10.15
C ASN A 123 -11.08 -15.96 -11.62
N GLU A 124 -12.28 -16.44 -11.97
CA GLU A 124 -12.63 -16.85 -13.33
C GLU A 124 -13.05 -15.68 -14.22
N SER A 125 -13.64 -14.63 -13.62
CA SER A 125 -14.08 -13.44 -14.34
C SER A 125 -13.80 -12.16 -13.55
N PHE A 126 -13.69 -11.04 -14.27
CA PHE A 126 -13.54 -9.71 -13.65
C PHE A 126 -14.70 -9.37 -12.72
N SER A 127 -15.93 -9.76 -13.08
CA SER A 127 -17.13 -9.51 -12.28
C SER A 127 -17.12 -10.27 -10.96
N ASP A 128 -16.67 -11.54 -10.97
CA ASP A 128 -16.60 -12.36 -9.76
C ASP A 128 -15.51 -11.84 -8.81
N LEU A 129 -14.41 -11.32 -9.34
CA LEU A 129 -13.35 -10.75 -8.52
C LEU A 129 -13.73 -9.39 -7.91
N ARG A 130 -14.55 -8.60 -8.60
CA ARG A 130 -15.16 -7.38 -8.03
C ARG A 130 -16.02 -7.71 -6.81
N TYR A 131 -16.76 -8.81 -6.83
CA TYR A 131 -17.54 -9.25 -5.68
C TYR A 131 -16.67 -9.48 -4.44
N VAL A 132 -15.50 -10.11 -4.59
CA VAL A 132 -14.54 -10.29 -3.48
C VAL A 132 -14.07 -8.95 -2.92
N ALA A 133 -13.67 -8.01 -3.79
CA ALA A 133 -13.25 -6.67 -3.39
C ALA A 133 -14.36 -5.91 -2.65
N GLN A 134 -15.59 -5.97 -3.15
CA GLN A 134 -16.77 -5.34 -2.53
C GLN A 134 -17.09 -5.93 -1.16
N ARG A 135 -16.95 -7.25 -0.98
CA ARG A 135 -17.13 -7.90 0.32
C ARG A 135 -16.08 -7.47 1.33
N ILE A 136 -14.81 -7.40 0.92
CA ILE A 136 -13.75 -6.88 1.79
C ILE A 136 -14.10 -5.45 2.20
N TRP A 137 -14.44 -4.60 1.23
CA TRP A 137 -14.85 -3.21 1.49
C TRP A 137 -16.03 -3.12 2.48
N GLY A 138 -17.11 -3.87 2.26
CA GLY A 138 -18.29 -3.84 3.12
C GLY A 138 -18.02 -4.24 4.58
N VAL A 139 -17.02 -5.10 4.81
CA VAL A 139 -16.61 -5.51 6.16
C VAL A 139 -15.71 -4.47 6.83
N THR A 140 -14.87 -3.78 6.06
CA THR A 140 -13.85 -2.85 6.56
C THR A 140 -14.36 -1.41 6.68
N PHE A 141 -15.17 -0.95 5.73
CA PHE A 141 -15.84 0.36 5.69
C PHE A 141 -17.34 0.21 5.96
N ARG A 142 -17.67 -0.18 7.20
CA ARG A 142 -19.04 -0.50 7.61
C ARG A 142 -19.96 0.71 7.53
N GLY A 143 -21.15 0.50 6.96
CA GLY A 143 -22.27 1.43 7.04
C GLY A 143 -22.43 2.34 5.82
N ALA A 144 -23.64 2.33 5.24
CA ALA A 144 -24.14 3.13 4.11
C ALA A 144 -24.07 2.53 2.69
N GLY A 145 -23.26 1.49 2.47
CA GLY A 145 -23.25 0.73 1.21
C GLY A 145 -24.49 -0.16 1.05
N SER A 146 -24.92 -0.37 -0.19
CA SER A 146 -25.92 -1.39 -0.56
C SER A 146 -25.30 -2.40 -1.52
N GLU A 147 -26.02 -3.48 -1.84
CA GLU A 147 -25.60 -4.43 -2.89
C GLU A 147 -25.35 -3.73 -4.24
N TYR A 148 -26.11 -2.67 -4.54
CA TYR A 148 -26.02 -1.91 -5.79
C TYR A 148 -25.02 -0.74 -5.73
N GLU A 149 -24.69 -0.28 -4.51
CA GLU A 149 -23.74 0.81 -4.25
C GLU A 149 -22.80 0.43 -3.10
N PRO A 150 -21.92 -0.57 -3.28
CA PRO A 150 -21.10 -1.09 -2.20
C PRO A 150 -20.12 -0.06 -1.63
N TYR A 151 -19.69 0.89 -2.46
CA TYR A 151 -18.75 1.95 -2.10
C TYR A 151 -19.43 3.25 -1.65
N ARG A 152 -20.75 3.25 -1.39
CA ARG A 152 -21.41 4.41 -0.79
C ARG A 152 -21.02 4.55 0.67
N HIS A 153 -19.96 5.31 0.92
CA HIS A 153 -19.42 5.56 2.26
C HIS A 153 -18.80 6.98 2.33
N PRO A 154 -18.91 7.70 3.47
CA PRO A 154 -18.29 9.02 3.63
C PRO A 154 -16.77 9.04 3.44
N LEU A 155 -16.11 7.91 3.67
CA LEU A 155 -14.65 7.75 3.54
C LEU A 155 -14.18 7.29 2.16
N SER A 156 -15.08 6.95 1.23
CA SER A 156 -14.68 6.40 -0.08
C SER A 156 -13.81 7.36 -0.87
N GLU A 157 -14.21 8.63 -0.92
CA GLU A 157 -13.46 9.65 -1.63
C GLU A 157 -12.07 9.86 -1.03
N TYR A 158 -12.00 9.93 0.30
CA TYR A 158 -10.72 10.03 1.00
C TYR A 158 -9.83 8.81 0.71
N HIS A 159 -10.38 7.60 0.83
CA HIS A 159 -9.65 6.37 0.54
C HIS A 159 -9.11 6.33 -0.88
N PHE A 160 -9.91 6.73 -1.87
CA PHE A 160 -9.49 6.78 -3.28
C PHE A 160 -8.25 7.66 -3.46
N PHE A 161 -8.28 8.91 -2.99
CA PHE A 161 -7.14 9.82 -3.16
C PHE A 161 -5.94 9.43 -2.28
N ASN A 162 -6.17 8.91 -1.08
CA ASN A 162 -5.10 8.38 -0.22
C ASN A 162 -4.41 7.18 -0.87
N GLU A 163 -5.16 6.30 -1.53
CA GLU A 163 -4.62 5.15 -2.23
C GLU A 163 -3.84 5.56 -3.49
N LEU A 164 -4.29 6.59 -4.22
CA LEU A 164 -3.50 7.17 -5.32
C LEU A 164 -2.18 7.78 -4.82
N ASP A 165 -2.21 8.52 -3.71
CA ASP A 165 -0.98 9.07 -3.09
C ASP A 165 -0.04 7.94 -2.65
N ASN A 166 -0.58 6.88 -2.04
CA ASN A 166 0.21 5.71 -1.64
C ASN A 166 0.85 5.02 -2.83
N VAL A 167 0.10 4.79 -3.92
CA VAL A 167 0.65 4.18 -5.15
C VAL A 167 1.76 5.06 -5.72
N ALA A 168 1.54 6.38 -5.81
CA ALA A 168 2.53 7.31 -6.34
C ALA A 168 3.84 7.35 -5.52
N ARG A 169 3.75 7.15 -4.19
CA ARG A 169 4.91 7.27 -3.29
C ARG A 169 5.63 5.95 -3.05
N PHE A 170 4.91 4.84 -2.96
CA PHE A 170 5.46 3.56 -2.46
C PHE A 170 5.47 2.43 -3.49
N GLU A 171 4.66 2.52 -4.54
CA GLU A 171 4.50 1.48 -5.55
C GLU A 171 5.22 1.83 -6.86
N ASP A 172 5.28 0.85 -7.77
CA ASP A 172 5.58 1.10 -9.18
C ASP A 172 4.24 1.35 -9.91
N PRO A 173 3.97 2.56 -10.44
CA PRO A 173 2.73 2.85 -11.15
C PRO A 173 2.52 1.98 -12.39
N ASP A 174 3.57 1.43 -13.00
CA ASP A 174 3.44 0.60 -14.20
C ASP A 174 2.75 -0.74 -13.94
N VAL A 175 2.74 -1.20 -12.68
CA VAL A 175 1.98 -2.39 -12.26
C VAL A 175 0.56 -2.07 -11.74
N TYR A 176 0.19 -0.78 -11.71
CA TYR A 176 -1.15 -0.27 -11.36
C TYR A 176 -1.72 0.60 -12.50
N PRO A 177 -2.13 0.01 -13.64
CA PRO A 177 -2.54 0.78 -14.81
C PRO A 177 -3.72 1.73 -14.54
N GLU A 178 -4.72 1.34 -13.74
CA GLU A 178 -5.85 2.21 -13.38
C GLU A 178 -5.37 3.38 -12.52
N ALA A 179 -4.51 3.12 -11.53
CA ALA A 179 -3.96 4.20 -10.71
C ALA A 179 -3.07 5.13 -11.54
N LYS A 180 -2.32 4.61 -12.50
CA LYS A 180 -1.50 5.40 -13.43
C LYS A 180 -2.36 6.33 -14.29
N GLU A 181 -3.49 5.83 -14.80
CA GLU A 181 -4.48 6.66 -15.50
C GLU A 181 -5.06 7.73 -14.59
N PHE A 182 -5.49 7.37 -13.37
CA PHE A 182 -6.01 8.33 -12.41
C PHE A 182 -4.98 9.38 -11.98
N LEU A 183 -3.70 9.01 -11.80
CA LEU A 183 -2.62 9.95 -11.50
C LEU A 183 -2.34 10.93 -12.65
N ALA A 184 -2.63 10.54 -13.89
CA ALA A 184 -2.58 11.45 -15.03
C ALA A 184 -3.80 12.37 -15.11
N LEU A 185 -4.96 11.88 -14.68
CA LEU A 185 -6.24 12.61 -14.68
C LEU A 185 -6.35 13.63 -13.53
N TYR A 186 -5.81 13.30 -12.35
CA TYR A 186 -5.89 14.12 -11.15
C TYR A 186 -4.56 14.84 -10.87
N PRO A 187 -4.51 16.18 -10.85
CA PRO A 187 -3.28 16.91 -10.53
C PRO A 187 -2.73 16.53 -9.16
N ALA A 188 -1.40 16.38 -9.03
CA ALA A 188 -0.77 16.03 -7.75
C ALA A 188 -1.16 16.98 -6.60
N ARG A 189 -1.30 18.28 -6.89
CA ARG A 189 -1.78 19.28 -5.91
C ARG A 189 -3.23 19.05 -5.45
N PHE A 190 -4.08 18.53 -6.33
CA PHE A 190 -5.47 18.18 -6.00
C PHE A 190 -5.52 16.95 -5.10
N ILE A 191 -4.75 15.91 -5.46
CA ILE A 191 -4.63 14.70 -4.64
C ILE A 191 -4.13 15.07 -3.23
N ALA A 192 -3.06 15.87 -3.15
CA ALA A 192 -2.55 16.36 -1.88
C ALA A 192 -3.60 17.17 -1.09
N GLN A 193 -4.42 17.99 -1.76
CA GLN A 193 -5.52 18.70 -1.10
C GLN A 193 -6.57 17.74 -0.52
N LYS A 194 -6.91 16.66 -1.25
CA LYS A 194 -7.87 15.65 -0.79
C LYS A 194 -7.35 14.85 0.39
N VAL A 195 -6.08 14.42 0.34
CA VAL A 195 -5.42 13.65 1.40
C VAL A 195 -5.20 14.48 2.67
N ASN A 196 -4.90 15.77 2.54
CA ASN A 196 -4.73 16.68 3.68
C ASN A 196 -6.05 17.35 4.11
N GLY A 197 -7.16 17.01 3.45
CA GLY A 197 -8.48 17.55 3.74
C GLY A 197 -9.08 17.01 5.04
N PRO A 198 -10.20 17.59 5.51
CA PRO A 198 -10.88 17.11 6.70
C PRO A 198 -11.45 15.71 6.49
N VAL A 199 -11.10 14.78 7.38
CA VAL A 199 -11.63 13.42 7.44
C VAL A 199 -11.78 12.99 8.90
N ASP A 200 -12.72 12.10 9.20
CA ASP A 200 -12.70 11.36 10.46
C ASP A 200 -11.53 10.37 10.44
N PHE A 201 -10.35 10.86 10.84
CA PHE A 201 -9.11 10.11 10.78
C PHE A 201 -9.14 8.88 11.69
N ALA A 202 -9.84 8.94 12.83
CA ALA A 202 -9.95 7.81 13.74
C ALA A 202 -10.80 6.68 13.11
N ALA A 203 -11.93 7.03 12.51
CA ALA A 203 -12.74 6.07 11.76
C ALA A 203 -11.98 5.50 10.56
N TYR A 204 -11.30 6.36 9.79
CA TYR A 204 -10.52 5.91 8.64
C TYR A 204 -9.36 4.99 9.03
N SER A 205 -8.56 5.37 10.04
CA SER A 205 -7.44 4.54 10.50
C SER A 205 -7.89 3.16 10.95
N HIS A 206 -9.07 3.06 11.58
CA HIS A 206 -9.65 1.76 11.95
C HIS A 206 -10.03 0.93 10.71
N SER A 207 -10.73 1.53 9.75
CA SER A 207 -11.12 0.86 8.50
C SER A 207 -9.92 0.46 7.65
N GLU A 208 -8.91 1.33 7.54
CA GLU A 208 -7.67 1.06 6.81
C GLU A 208 -6.88 -0.07 7.48
N ALA A 209 -6.78 -0.09 8.81
CA ALA A 209 -6.08 -1.18 9.50
C ALA A 209 -6.74 -2.55 9.26
N LEU A 210 -8.08 -2.60 9.28
CA LEU A 210 -8.82 -3.80 8.92
C LEU A 210 -8.61 -4.18 7.45
N LEU A 211 -8.69 -3.20 6.54
CA LEU A 211 -8.45 -3.43 5.12
C LEU A 211 -7.06 -4.03 4.88
N ASN A 212 -6.02 -3.47 5.49
CA ASN A 212 -4.66 -3.96 5.38
C ASN A 212 -4.52 -5.40 5.91
N MET A 213 -5.18 -5.74 7.01
CA MET A 213 -5.21 -7.12 7.53
C MET A 213 -5.86 -8.10 6.52
N PHE A 214 -6.94 -7.69 5.84
CA PHE A 214 -7.52 -8.49 4.76
C PHE A 214 -6.58 -8.60 3.55
N LEU A 215 -6.09 -7.48 3.03
CA LEU A 215 -5.23 -7.41 1.85
C LEU A 215 -3.92 -8.18 2.03
N CYS A 216 -3.32 -8.13 3.22
CA CYS A 216 -2.12 -8.90 3.54
C CYS A 216 -2.32 -10.42 3.53
N SER A 217 -3.55 -10.91 3.50
CA SER A 217 -3.83 -12.34 3.40
C SER A 217 -3.54 -12.89 2.00
N TYR A 218 -3.41 -12.02 1.00
CA TYR A 218 -3.15 -12.39 -0.38
C TYR A 218 -1.68 -12.17 -0.74
N ASP A 219 -1.18 -12.97 -1.68
CA ASP A 219 0.14 -12.72 -2.26
C ASP A 219 0.10 -11.43 -3.09
N GLU A 220 1.24 -10.76 -3.27
CA GLU A 220 1.33 -9.42 -3.87
C GLU A 220 0.51 -9.24 -5.17
N PRO A 221 0.53 -10.15 -6.16
CA PRO A 221 -0.27 -9.99 -7.38
C PRO A 221 -1.79 -9.97 -7.14
N ASP A 222 -2.28 -10.86 -6.27
CA ASP A 222 -3.70 -10.97 -5.94
C ASP A 222 -4.15 -9.77 -5.07
N MET A 223 -3.33 -9.39 -4.09
CA MET A 223 -3.53 -8.21 -3.24
C MET A 223 -3.64 -6.93 -4.10
N ARG A 224 -2.71 -6.77 -5.04
CA ARG A 224 -2.70 -5.66 -5.99
C ARG A 224 -3.94 -5.66 -6.87
N GLN A 225 -4.38 -6.82 -7.35
CA GLN A 225 -5.59 -6.93 -8.15
C GLN A 225 -6.82 -6.45 -7.37
N LEU A 226 -6.95 -6.81 -6.10
CA LEU A 226 -8.04 -6.34 -5.23
C LEU A 226 -8.01 -4.81 -5.04
N ARG A 227 -6.83 -4.23 -4.78
CA ARG A 227 -6.66 -2.76 -4.67
C ARG A 227 -7.06 -2.03 -5.95
N ARG A 228 -6.64 -2.54 -7.11
CA ARG A 228 -7.00 -1.99 -8.43
C ARG A 228 -8.51 -2.01 -8.66
N LEU A 229 -9.19 -3.10 -8.32
CA LEU A 229 -10.64 -3.21 -8.41
C LEU A 229 -11.36 -2.23 -7.48
N MET A 230 -10.87 -2.07 -6.24
CA MET A 230 -11.43 -1.08 -5.31
C MET A 230 -11.26 0.35 -5.84
N LEU A 231 -10.09 0.71 -6.37
CA LEU A 231 -9.87 2.02 -6.99
C LEU A 231 -10.86 2.28 -8.13
N TYR A 232 -11.01 1.33 -9.04
CA TYR A 232 -11.93 1.42 -10.16
C TYR A 232 -13.38 1.60 -9.68
N ASP A 233 -13.84 0.76 -8.74
CA ASP A 233 -15.22 0.77 -8.27
C ASP A 233 -15.55 2.03 -7.45
N ILE A 234 -14.60 2.51 -6.63
CA ILE A 234 -14.76 3.77 -5.90
C ILE A 234 -14.83 4.92 -6.90
N HIS A 235 -13.97 4.95 -7.91
CA HIS A 235 -14.02 5.98 -8.94
C HIS A 235 -15.37 5.98 -9.68
N GLU A 236 -15.86 4.81 -10.08
CA GLU A 236 -17.18 4.64 -10.70
C GLU A 236 -18.30 5.18 -9.79
N TYR A 237 -18.23 4.89 -8.49
CA TYR A 237 -19.15 5.43 -7.50
C TYR A 237 -19.08 6.96 -7.40
N LEU A 238 -17.88 7.56 -7.34
CA LEU A 238 -17.73 9.01 -7.21
C LEU A 238 -18.28 9.75 -8.43
N LEU A 239 -18.06 9.22 -9.64
CA LEU A 239 -18.64 9.77 -10.86
C LEU A 239 -20.17 9.66 -10.86
N ARG A 240 -20.75 8.52 -10.46
CA ARG A 240 -22.21 8.39 -10.31
C ARG A 240 -22.78 9.33 -9.25
N ARG A 241 -22.10 9.50 -8.12
CA ARG A 241 -22.49 10.42 -7.06
C ARG A 241 -22.54 11.87 -7.54
N ASP A 242 -21.54 12.29 -8.31
CA ASP A 242 -21.38 13.68 -8.72
C ASP A 242 -22.19 14.04 -9.99
N TYR A 243 -22.39 13.08 -10.89
CA TYR A 243 -23.01 13.30 -12.21
C TYR A 243 -24.31 12.52 -12.43
N GLY A 244 -24.68 11.62 -11.52
CA GLY A 244 -25.85 10.75 -11.65
C GLY A 244 -25.68 9.61 -12.67
N ASP A 245 -26.61 8.66 -12.65
CA ASP A 245 -26.56 7.44 -13.48
C ASP A 245 -26.71 7.72 -14.99
N GLN A 246 -27.30 8.85 -15.37
CA GLN A 246 -27.63 9.18 -16.76
C GLN A 246 -26.42 9.70 -17.57
N LEU A 247 -25.39 10.18 -16.86
CA LEU A 247 -24.13 10.65 -17.45
C LEU A 247 -23.13 9.50 -17.66
N TRP A 248 -23.52 8.25 -17.37
CA TRP A 248 -22.84 7.00 -17.78
C TRP A 248 -23.34 6.45 -19.13
N SER A 249 -24.01 7.27 -19.94
CA SER A 249 -24.41 6.90 -21.30
C SER A 249 -23.29 7.14 -22.31
N MET A 250 -23.24 6.34 -23.37
CA MET A 250 -22.25 6.40 -24.48
C MET A 250 -22.16 7.75 -25.23
N THR A 251 -22.79 8.81 -24.74
CA THR A 251 -22.82 10.15 -25.32
C THR A 251 -22.39 11.25 -24.35
N ASN A 252 -21.81 10.94 -23.19
CA ASN A 252 -21.29 11.97 -22.29
C ASN A 252 -19.93 12.51 -22.77
N PRO A 253 -19.79 13.81 -23.10
CA PRO A 253 -18.56 14.33 -23.69
C PRO A 253 -17.37 14.40 -22.73
N GLN A 254 -17.55 14.42 -21.40
CA GLN A 254 -16.43 14.49 -20.43
C GLN A 254 -16.82 14.02 -19.00
N PRO A 255 -16.61 12.74 -18.61
CA PRO A 255 -16.66 12.36 -17.20
C PRO A 255 -15.40 11.63 -16.73
N GLU A 256 -14.23 11.87 -17.35
CA GLU A 256 -13.00 11.19 -16.92
C GLU A 256 -12.57 11.61 -15.51
N VAL A 257 -13.14 12.69 -14.95
CA VAL A 257 -12.85 13.21 -13.59
C VAL A 257 -14.11 13.58 -12.80
N VAL A 258 -14.04 13.42 -11.47
CA VAL A 258 -15.11 13.83 -10.53
C VAL A 258 -15.36 15.36 -10.54
N GLN A 259 -16.56 15.82 -10.16
CA GLN A 259 -16.96 17.24 -10.25
C GLN A 259 -16.01 18.13 -9.45
N SER A 260 -15.63 17.68 -8.25
CA SER A 260 -14.71 18.44 -7.40
C SER A 260 -13.32 18.66 -8.02
N ALA A 261 -12.86 17.77 -8.91
CA ALA A 261 -11.60 17.92 -9.63
C ALA A 261 -11.75 18.86 -10.84
N ALA A 262 -12.87 18.74 -11.57
CA ALA A 262 -13.19 19.64 -12.67
C ALA A 262 -13.29 21.10 -12.20
N ASP A 263 -13.99 21.34 -11.09
CA ASP A 263 -14.10 22.67 -10.48
C ASP A 263 -12.73 23.22 -10.06
N PHE A 264 -11.85 22.36 -9.54
CA PHE A 264 -10.49 22.75 -9.15
C PHE A 264 -9.60 23.14 -10.34
N LEU A 265 -9.71 22.42 -11.45
CA LEU A 265 -8.98 22.70 -12.69
C LEU A 265 -9.46 24.00 -13.35
N SER A 266 -10.76 24.28 -13.33
CA SER A 266 -11.33 25.51 -13.88
C SER A 266 -10.92 26.79 -13.12
N GLN A 267 -10.43 26.65 -11.88
CA GLN A 267 -9.90 27.77 -11.10
C GLN A 267 -8.42 28.09 -11.43
N GLU A 268 -7.74 27.27 -12.23
CA GLU A 268 -6.34 27.51 -12.67
C GLU A 268 -6.19 28.19 -14.01
N SER A 269 -7.25 28.19 -14.82
CA SER A 269 -7.30 28.82 -16.15
C SER A 269 -7.65 30.29 -16.08
#